data_AF-A0A927AFT5-F1
#
_entry.id   AF-A0A927AFT5-F1
#
_cell.length_a   1.000
_cell.length_b   1.000
_cell.length_c   1.000
_cell.angle_alpha   90.00
_cell.angle_beta   90.00
_cell.angle_gamma   90.00
#
_symmetry.space_group_name_H-M   'P 1'
#
loop_
_entity.id
_entity.type
_entity.pdbx_description
1 polymer ?
#
loop_
_entity_poly.entity_id
_entity_poly.type
_entity_poly.pdbx_seq_one_letter_code
_entity_poly.pdbx_strand_id
1 'polypeptide(L)' 'MEQRWTDPSLETPWDFESMIYAFKDGEYQLTACRMISADKARLEFYSYAYPYGSTGCMEALIEAFGFFVIAENDGTG' A
#
# COMPACT_ATOMS: atom_id res chain seq x y z
N MET A 1 -1.75 24.76 7.24
CA MET A 1 -1.81 23.60 6.34
C MET A 1 -2.52 24.05 5.10
N GLU A 2 -1.92 23.87 3.93
CA GLU A 2 -2.52 24.25 2.65
C GLU A 2 -3.70 23.29 2.37
N GLN A 3 -4.91 23.82 2.16
CA GLN A 3 -6.17 23.04 2.12
C GLN A 3 -6.14 21.90 1.09
N ARG A 4 -5.33 22.02 0.04
CA ARG A 4 -5.17 21.02 -1.02
C ARG A 4 -4.75 19.63 -0.49
N TRP A 5 -3.94 19.54 0.56
CA TRP A 5 -3.40 18.26 1.04
C TRP A 5 -4.36 17.51 1.97
N THR A 6 -5.50 18.10 2.31
CA THR A 6 -6.47 17.55 3.26
C THR A 6 -7.90 17.59 2.73
N ASP A 7 -8.09 17.90 1.45
CA ASP A 7 -9.41 17.98 0.82
C ASP A 7 -9.88 16.58 0.41
N PRO A 8 -10.94 16.02 1.03
CA PRO A 8 -11.44 14.69 0.70
C PRO A 8 -11.93 14.57 -0.75
N SER A 9 -12.31 15.69 -1.38
CA SER A 9 -12.72 15.68 -2.79
C SER A 9 -11.55 15.46 -3.76
N LEU A 10 -10.31 15.59 -3.28
CA LEU A 10 -9.10 15.29 -4.03
C LEU A 10 -8.58 13.87 -3.77
N GLU A 11 -9.19 13.11 -2.86
CA GLU A 11 -8.92 11.69 -2.71
C GLU A 11 -9.43 10.94 -3.94
N THR A 12 -8.53 10.24 -4.63
CA THR A 12 -8.88 9.39 -5.77
C THR A 12 -8.82 7.94 -5.30
N PRO A 13 -9.96 7.25 -5.11
CA PRO A 13 -9.97 5.85 -4.70
C PRO A 13 -9.26 4.98 -5.73
N TRP A 14 -8.61 3.92 -5.27
CA TRP A 14 -8.03 2.91 -6.17
C TRP A 14 -9.14 2.17 -6.91
N ASP A 15 -9.11 2.22 -8.24
CA ASP A 15 -9.83 1.27 -9.07
C ASP A 15 -8.97 0.02 -9.31
N PHE A 16 -9.65 -1.09 -9.65
CA PHE A 16 -8.98 -2.38 -9.84
C PHE A 16 -7.94 -2.36 -10.98
N GLU A 17 -8.20 -1.62 -12.05
CA GLU A 17 -7.28 -1.54 -13.20
C GLU A 17 -6.01 -0.78 -12.81
N SER A 18 -6.14 0.37 -12.16
CA SER A 18 -5.02 1.15 -11.61
C SER A 18 -4.16 0.33 -10.64
N MET A 19 -4.79 -0.47 -9.77
CA MET A 19 -4.07 -1.36 -8.87
C MET A 19 -3.23 -2.40 -9.64
N ILE A 20 -3.79 -3.02 -10.67
CA ILE A 20 -3.09 -4.01 -11.50
C ILE A 20 -1.95 -3.38 -12.31
N TYR A 21 -2.14 -2.17 -12.86
CA TYR A 21 -1.04 -1.45 -13.52
C TYR A 21 0.08 -1.12 -12.55
N ALA A 22 -0.25 -0.66 -11.35
CA ALA A 22 0.74 -0.42 -10.31
C ALA A 22 1.54 -1.69 -10.01
N PHE A 23 0.90 -2.87 -9.94
CA PHE A 23 1.57 -4.18 -9.80
C PHE A 23 2.48 -4.57 -10.95
N LYS A 24 2.09 -4.23 -12.17
CA LYS A 24 2.85 -4.58 -13.36
C LYS A 24 4.06 -3.68 -13.57
N ASP A 25 3.90 -2.39 -13.31
CA ASP A 25 4.87 -1.36 -13.65
C ASP A 25 5.65 -0.87 -12.43
N GLY A 26 5.23 -1.24 -11.22
CA GLY A 26 5.85 -0.84 -9.96
C GLY A 26 7.19 -1.52 -9.71
N GLU A 27 8.13 -0.76 -9.13
CA GLU A 27 9.46 -1.25 -8.81
C GLU A 27 9.53 -1.76 -7.36
N TYR A 28 9.05 -2.97 -7.16
CA TYR A 28 9.13 -3.64 -5.85
C TYR A 28 9.32 -5.14 -5.98
N GLN A 29 9.85 -5.70 -4.92
CA GLN A 29 9.99 -7.13 -4.73
C GLN A 29 9.20 -7.54 -3.50
N LEU A 30 8.14 -8.35 -3.68
CA LEU A 30 7.46 -8.98 -2.54
C LEU A 30 8.44 -9.94 -1.86
N THR A 31 8.67 -9.75 -0.56
CA THR A 31 9.64 -10.56 0.21
C THR A 31 8.95 -11.56 1.12
N ALA A 32 7.78 -11.22 1.68
CA ALA A 32 6.99 -12.16 2.47
C ALA A 32 5.51 -11.79 2.56
N CYS A 33 4.67 -12.80 2.75
CA CYS A 33 3.27 -12.65 3.14
C CYS A 33 2.94 -13.77 4.12
N ARG A 34 2.61 -13.44 5.38
CA ARG A 34 2.38 -14.44 6.42
C ARG A 34 1.40 -13.97 7.48
N MET A 35 0.65 -14.91 8.06
CA MET A 35 -0.08 -14.68 9.31
C MET A 35 0.93 -14.52 10.45
N ILE A 36 0.70 -13.55 11.34
CA ILE A 36 1.48 -13.34 12.56
C ILE A 36 0.68 -13.71 13.83
N SER A 37 -0.64 -13.68 13.76
CA SER A 37 -1.59 -14.18 14.76
C SER A 37 -2.87 -14.65 14.08
N ALA A 38 -3.88 -15.09 14.85
CA ALA A 38 -5.18 -15.52 14.30
C ALA A 38 -5.92 -14.41 13.53
N ASP A 39 -5.64 -13.15 13.84
CA ASP A 39 -6.34 -11.95 13.38
C ASP A 39 -5.42 -10.92 12.70
N LYS A 40 -4.13 -11.22 12.53
CA LYS A 40 -3.16 -10.31 11.91
C LYS A 40 -2.29 -11.03 10.90
N ALA A 41 -2.05 -10.35 9.79
CA ALA A 41 -1.11 -10.74 8.76
C ALA A 41 -0.07 -9.64 8.57
N ARG A 42 1.06 -10.02 7.97
CA ARG A 42 2.13 -9.12 7.57
C ARG A 42 2.50 -9.37 6.11
N LEU A 43 2.39 -8.31 5.31
CA LEU A 43 2.93 -8.20 3.96
C LEU A 43 4.27 -7.45 4.07
N GLU A 44 5.32 -7.98 3.47
CA GLU A 44 6.63 -7.36 3.40
C GLU A 44 7.07 -7.31 1.94
N PHE A 45 7.58 -6.16 1.52
CA PHE A 45 8.15 -5.96 0.20
C PHE A 45 9.34 -5.00 0.30
N TYR A 46 10.22 -5.06 -0.70
CA TYR A 46 11.32 -4.14 -0.88
C TYR A 46 10.97 -3.19 -2.03
N SER A 47 10.97 -1.89 -1.78
CA SER A 47 10.72 -0.87 -2.82
C SER A 47 12.05 -0.39 -3.40
N TYR A 48 12.25 -0.55 -4.71
CA TYR A 48 13.44 -0.03 -5.40
C TYR A 48 13.33 1.48 -5.67
N ALA A 49 12.10 2.00 -5.72
CA ALA A 49 11.80 3.41 -5.99
C ALA A 49 11.64 4.26 -4.72
N TYR A 50 11.96 3.73 -3.54
CA TYR A 50 11.85 4.49 -2.28
C TYR A 50 12.72 5.76 -2.32
N PRO A 51 12.24 6.93 -1.85
CA PRO A 51 10.96 7.17 -1.18
C PRO A 51 9.81 7.60 -2.11
N TYR A 52 10.01 7.63 -3.42
CA TYR A 52 9.05 8.18 -4.37
C TYR A 52 8.00 7.16 -4.85
N GLY A 53 8.25 5.86 -4.65
CA GLY A 53 7.27 4.81 -4.86
C GLY A 53 6.25 4.76 -3.73
N SER A 54 4.98 5.02 -4.04
CA SER A 54 3.86 4.90 -3.08
C SER A 54 3.54 3.43 -2.76
N THR A 55 3.09 3.18 -1.54
CA THR A 55 2.63 1.89 -1.03
C THR A 55 1.13 1.66 -1.25
N GLY A 56 0.40 2.66 -1.76
CA GLY A 56 -1.07 2.63 -1.85
C GLY A 56 -1.64 1.46 -2.67
N CYS A 57 -0.93 0.95 -3.67
CA CYS A 57 -1.38 -0.24 -4.40
C CYS A 57 -1.37 -1.52 -3.54
N MET A 58 -0.46 -1.61 -2.57
CA MET A 58 -0.41 -2.71 -1.60
C MET A 58 -1.54 -2.59 -0.59
N GLU A 59 -1.88 -1.37 -0.17
CA GLU A 59 -3.01 -1.10 0.72
C GLU A 59 -4.33 -1.48 0.04
N ALA A 60 -4.54 -1.01 -1.19
CA ALA A 60 -5.71 -1.35 -2.00
C ALA A 60 -5.88 -2.87 -2.19
N LEU A 61 -4.78 -3.59 -2.39
CA LEU A 61 -4.79 -5.05 -2.44
C LEU A 61 -5.28 -5.65 -1.11
N ILE A 62 -4.71 -5.22 0.01
CA ILE A 62 -5.07 -5.71 1.35
C ILE A 62 -6.57 -5.48 1.60
N GLU A 63 -7.06 -4.29 1.29
CA GLU A 63 -8.47 -3.92 1.45
C GLU A 63 -9.41 -4.73 0.55
N ALA A 64 -9.00 -5.01 -0.69
CA ALA A 64 -9.78 -5.84 -1.62
C ALA A 64 -10.02 -7.27 -1.10
N PHE A 65 -9.15 -7.77 -0.22
CA PHE A 65 -9.31 -9.07 0.45
C PHE A 65 -10.03 -8.98 1.81
N GLY A 66 -10.57 -7.83 2.18
CA GLY A 66 -11.33 -7.62 3.42
C GLY A 66 -10.47 -7.41 4.67
N PHE A 67 -9.17 -7.11 4.49
CA PHE A 67 -8.29 -6.72 5.58
C PHE A 67 -8.24 -5.20 5.70
N PHE A 68 -7.75 -4.71 6.84
CA PHE A 68 -7.47 -3.29 7.07
C PHE A 68 -6.00 -3.11 7.44
N VAL A 69 -5.36 -2.09 6.90
CA VAL A 69 -3.97 -1.74 7.25
C VAL A 69 -3.98 -1.06 8.63
N ILE A 70 -3.35 -1.72 9.61
CA ILE A 70 -3.30 -1.24 11.00
C ILE A 70 -1.98 -0.55 11.37
N ALA A 71 -0.93 -0.77 10.57
CA ALA A 71 0.40 -0.21 10.77
C ALA A 71 1.20 -0.30 9.46
N GLU A 72 1.99 0.74 9.18
CA GLU A 72 2.99 0.77 8.12
C GLU A 72 4.38 0.96 8.75
N ASN A 73 5.39 0.30 8.20
CA ASN A 73 6.79 0.51 8.57
C ASN A 73 7.58 0.67 7.28
N ASP A 74 8.02 1.89 7.02
CA ASP A 74 8.78 2.27 5.83
C ASP A 74 10.30 2.13 5.99
N GLY A 75 10.75 1.57 7.11
CA GLY A 75 12.15 1.38 7.45
C GLY A 75 12.85 2.60 8.06
N THR A 76 12.14 3.72 8.28
CA THR A 76 12.74 4.95 8.82
C THR A 76 12.64 5.13 10.34
N GLY A 77 11.89 4.28 11.03
CA GLY A 77 11.85 4.21 12.49
C GLY A 77 10.84 5.14 13.13
#